data_AF-A0A1V4Z2Y9-F1
#
_entry.id   AF-A0A1V4Z2Y9-F1
#
_cell.length_a   1.000
_cell.length_b   1.000
_cell.length_c   1.000
_cell.angle_alpha   90.00
_cell.angle_beta   90.00
_cell.angle_gamma   90.00
#
_symmetry.space_group_name_H-M   'P 1'
#
loop_
_entity.id
_entity.type
_entity.pdbx_description
1 polymer ?
#
loop_
_entity_poly.entity_id
_entity_poly.type
_entity_poly.pdbx_seq_one_letter_code
_entity_poly.pdbx_strand_id
1 'polypeptide(L)'
;MKKALSYIENNKTADAAIMGGIKKGIDVQIIASGTCAKEFSVLNDYGMNIKVIGPHAGQASALKMLRSSYTKGVSALLFQSLYAAYQMGLDEEFLQYLEETECPGFRESAQSRIMSSATHARRRAQEMNEVTEMLSKYGDTSLSQATAEFFMELSRKDKLDKKSDNYKDLFKSLKKDC
;
A
#
# COMPACT_ATOMS: atom_id res chain seq x y z
N MET A 1 2.77 -18.84 7.13
CA MET A 1 2.12 -18.94 8.46
C MET A 1 2.11 -20.36 9.04
N LYS A 2 1.49 -21.38 8.41
CA LYS A 2 1.48 -22.76 8.93
C LYS A 2 2.89 -23.31 9.24
N LYS A 3 3.85 -23.07 8.34
CA LYS A 3 5.27 -23.41 8.54
C LYS A 3 5.94 -22.64 9.69
N ALA A 4 5.53 -21.40 9.97
CA ALA A 4 6.09 -20.63 11.08
C ALA A 4 5.55 -21.16 12.42
N LEU A 5 4.26 -21.48 12.46
CA LEU A 5 3.60 -22.05 13.64
C LEU A 5 4.17 -23.42 14.02
N SER A 6 4.65 -24.23 13.07
CA SER A 6 5.27 -25.53 13.38
C SER A 6 6.58 -25.42 14.17
N TYR A 7 7.19 -24.24 14.26
CA TYR A 7 8.36 -24.00 15.11
C TYR A 7 8.00 -23.54 16.53
N ILE A 8 6.72 -23.38 16.85
CA ILE A 8 6.27 -22.83 18.14
C ILE A 8 5.49 -23.91 18.90
N GLU A 9 6.23 -24.69 19.69
CA GLU A 9 5.76 -25.93 20.34
C GLU A 9 4.50 -25.73 21.20
N ASN A 10 4.38 -24.59 21.89
CA ASN A 10 3.28 -24.31 22.81
C ASN A 10 2.12 -23.50 22.18
N ASN A 11 2.19 -23.19 20.87
CA ASN A 11 1.20 -22.36 20.13
C ASN A 11 0.87 -20.99 20.76
N LYS A 12 1.65 -20.52 21.74
CA LYS A 12 1.49 -19.20 22.37
C LYS A 12 1.99 -18.11 21.44
N THR A 13 1.12 -17.63 20.56
CA THR A 13 1.48 -16.68 19.50
C THR A 13 0.42 -15.62 19.30
N ALA A 14 0.86 -14.45 18.86
CA ALA A 14 0.01 -13.40 18.32
C ALA A 14 0.45 -13.11 16.88
N ASP A 15 -0.50 -13.06 15.95
CA ASP A 15 -0.30 -12.50 14.62
C ASP A 15 -0.46 -10.98 14.72
N ALA A 16 0.59 -10.22 14.43
CA ALA A 16 0.59 -8.77 14.55
C ALA A 16 1.01 -8.10 13.24
N ALA A 17 0.32 -7.03 12.87
CA ALA A 17 0.57 -6.31 11.62
C ALA A 17 0.62 -4.79 11.85
N ILE A 18 1.72 -4.17 11.43
CA ILE A 18 1.92 -2.72 11.44
C ILE A 18 1.07 -2.08 10.33
N MET A 19 0.21 -1.12 10.70
CA MET A 19 -0.77 -0.49 9.81
C MET A 19 -0.39 0.94 9.39
N GLY A 20 0.76 1.45 9.80
CA GLY A 20 1.23 2.80 9.47
C GLY A 20 2.70 2.85 9.07
N GLY A 21 3.16 4.06 8.73
CA GLY A 21 4.58 4.31 8.51
C GLY A 21 5.35 4.29 9.82
N ILE A 22 6.50 3.63 9.84
CA ILE A 22 7.35 3.43 11.03
C ILE A 22 7.90 4.76 11.58
N LYS A 23 7.89 5.83 10.79
CA LYS A 23 8.24 7.20 11.26
C LYS A 23 7.38 7.69 12.44
N LYS A 24 6.21 7.08 12.68
CA LYS A 24 5.38 7.35 13.86
C LYS A 24 5.93 6.76 15.17
N GLY A 25 7.02 5.98 15.12
CA GLY A 25 7.61 5.37 16.31
C GLY A 25 6.61 4.47 17.03
N ILE A 26 6.55 4.60 18.35
CA ILE A 26 5.71 3.76 19.22
C ILE A 26 4.20 3.97 18.98
N ASP A 27 3.81 5.13 18.43
CA ASP A 27 2.41 5.48 18.15
C ASP A 27 1.85 4.79 16.89
N VAL A 28 2.70 4.09 16.14
CA VAL A 28 2.25 3.39 14.93
C VAL A 28 1.21 2.33 15.29
N GLN A 29 0.04 2.38 14.64
CA GLN A 29 -1.00 1.40 14.89
C GLN A 29 -0.53 -0.01 14.49
N ILE A 30 -0.70 -0.94 15.41
CA ILE A 30 -0.54 -2.38 15.22
C ILE A 30 -1.90 -3.03 15.42
N ILE A 31 -2.31 -3.89 14.49
CA ILE A 31 -3.45 -4.78 14.69
C ILE A 31 -2.94 -6.17 15.07
N ALA A 32 -3.62 -6.84 15.99
CA ALA A 32 -3.23 -8.17 16.47
C ALA A 32 -4.40 -9.16 16.42
N SER A 33 -4.12 -10.43 16.14
CA SER A 33 -5.10 -11.52 16.17
C SER A 33 -4.46 -12.83 16.64
N GLY A 34 -5.28 -13.78 17.08
CA GLY A 34 -4.81 -15.07 17.62
C GLY A 34 -5.06 -15.22 19.11
N THR A 35 -4.77 -16.41 19.62
CA THR A 35 -5.07 -16.82 21.00
C THR A 35 -4.34 -15.99 22.04
N CYS A 36 -3.11 -15.53 21.76
CA CYS A 36 -2.33 -14.69 22.67
C CYS A 36 -2.33 -13.20 22.30
N ALA A 37 -3.26 -12.74 21.46
CA ALA A 37 -3.29 -11.35 21.01
C ALA A 37 -3.65 -10.36 22.14
N LYS A 38 -4.45 -10.79 23.12
CA LYS A 38 -4.80 -9.97 24.30
C LYS A 38 -3.60 -9.77 25.21
N GLU A 39 -2.85 -10.84 25.46
CA GLU A 39 -1.61 -10.82 26.24
C GLU A 39 -0.56 -9.95 25.55
N PHE A 40 -0.46 -10.03 24.22
CA PHE A 40 0.39 -9.12 23.44
C PHE A 40 -0.03 -7.65 23.58
N SER A 41 -1.35 -7.37 23.67
CA SER A 41 -1.85 -6.00 23.78
C SER A 41 -1.55 -5.32 25.13
N VAL A 42 -1.06 -6.04 26.14
CA VAL A 42 -0.55 -5.46 27.41
C VAL A 42 0.61 -4.49 27.15
N LEU A 43 1.32 -4.61 26.02
CA LEU A 43 2.33 -3.63 25.62
C LEU A 43 1.78 -2.21 25.42
N ASN A 44 0.46 -2.03 25.33
CA ASN A 44 -0.17 -0.71 25.37
C ASN A 44 0.12 0.05 26.66
N ASP A 45 0.31 -0.65 27.79
CA ASP A 45 0.69 -0.03 29.08
C ASP A 45 2.07 0.64 29.03
N TYR A 46 2.87 0.31 28.01
CA TYR A 46 4.19 0.86 27.75
C TYR A 46 4.20 1.84 26.56
N GLY A 47 3.02 2.31 26.12
CA GLY A 47 2.87 3.35 25.10
C GLY A 47 2.68 2.84 23.67
N MET A 48 2.56 1.52 23.45
CA MET A 48 2.22 1.00 22.13
C MET A 48 0.75 1.25 21.75
N ASN A 49 0.45 1.19 20.46
CA ASN A 49 -0.90 1.34 19.90
C ASN A 49 -1.38 0.03 19.25
N ILE A 50 -1.78 -0.94 20.07
CA ILE A 50 -2.18 -2.29 19.64
C ILE A 50 -3.70 -2.44 19.76
N LYS A 51 -4.34 -2.82 18.65
CA LYS A 51 -5.76 -3.19 18.57
C LYS A 51 -5.92 -4.68 18.29
N VAL A 52 -6.56 -5.44 19.19
CA VAL A 52 -6.94 -6.83 18.93
C VAL A 52 -8.17 -6.86 18.02
N ILE A 53 -8.09 -7.57 16.90
CA ILE A 53 -9.15 -7.60 15.86
C ILE A 53 -9.82 -8.95 15.69
N GLY A 54 -9.34 -10.01 16.33
CA GLY A 54 -9.97 -11.32 16.25
C GLY A 54 -9.19 -12.44 16.91
N PRO A 55 -9.83 -13.60 17.12
CA PRO A 55 -9.26 -14.72 17.86
C PRO A 55 -8.38 -15.63 17.00
N HIS A 56 -8.40 -15.49 15.66
CA HIS A 56 -7.70 -16.40 14.76
C HIS A 56 -6.41 -15.78 14.26
N ALA A 57 -5.32 -16.53 14.43
CA ALA A 57 -4.03 -16.14 13.89
C ALA A 57 -4.14 -16.08 12.36
N GLY A 58 -3.67 -15.00 11.74
CA GLY A 58 -3.70 -14.76 10.30
C GLY A 58 -4.65 -13.64 9.90
N GLN A 59 -5.61 -13.26 10.75
CA GLN A 59 -6.57 -12.19 10.46
C GLN A 59 -5.88 -10.83 10.36
N ALA A 60 -4.94 -10.51 11.27
CA ALA A 60 -4.19 -9.26 11.23
C ALA A 60 -3.32 -9.15 9.97
N SER A 61 -2.56 -10.20 9.68
CA SER A 61 -1.75 -10.27 8.46
C SER A 61 -2.60 -10.19 7.18
N ALA A 62 -3.73 -10.91 7.12
CA ALA A 62 -4.63 -10.87 5.97
C ALA A 62 -5.21 -9.46 5.74
N LEU A 63 -5.64 -8.78 6.80
CA LEU A 63 -6.20 -7.42 6.68
C LEU A 63 -5.15 -6.41 6.22
N LYS A 64 -3.91 -6.51 6.69
CA LYS A 64 -2.79 -5.70 6.16
C LYS A 64 -2.58 -5.94 4.67
N MET A 65 -2.61 -7.19 4.22
CA MET A 65 -2.42 -7.55 2.82
C MET A 65 -3.58 -7.06 1.94
N LEU A 66 -4.83 -7.18 2.40
CA LEU A 66 -6.00 -6.66 1.69
C LEU A 66 -5.94 -5.13 1.54
N ARG A 67 -5.57 -4.42 2.60
CA ARG A 67 -5.34 -2.97 2.54
C ARG A 67 -4.20 -2.62 1.58
N SER A 68 -3.11 -3.39 1.59
CA SER A 68 -1.99 -3.23 0.66
C SER A 68 -2.45 -3.36 -0.79
N SER A 69 -3.24 -4.40 -1.10
CA SER A 69 -3.83 -4.63 -2.42
C SER A 69 -4.62 -3.41 -2.91
N TYR A 70 -5.63 -3.01 -2.13
CA TYR A 70 -6.52 -1.91 -2.50
C TYR A 70 -5.74 -0.60 -2.69
N THR A 71 -4.93 -0.22 -1.70
CA THR A 71 -4.23 1.08 -1.74
C THR A 71 -3.23 1.16 -2.88
N LYS A 72 -2.53 0.07 -3.22
CA LYS A 72 -1.59 0.05 -4.34
C LYS A 72 -2.29 -0.01 -5.69
N GLY A 73 -3.37 -0.78 -5.81
CA GLY A 73 -4.20 -0.83 -7.03
C GLY A 73 -4.76 0.55 -7.37
N VAL A 74 -5.39 1.23 -6.40
CA VAL A 74 -5.88 2.61 -6.57
C VAL A 74 -4.74 3.57 -6.93
N SER A 75 -3.53 3.37 -6.39
CA SER A 75 -2.38 4.21 -6.72
C SER A 75 -1.88 4.02 -8.15
N ALA A 76 -1.94 2.79 -8.68
CA ALA A 76 -1.59 2.50 -10.06
C ALA A 76 -2.63 3.09 -11.01
N LEU A 77 -3.92 2.90 -10.72
CA LEU A 77 -5.02 3.46 -11.51
C LEU A 77 -4.96 4.99 -11.55
N LEU A 78 -4.83 5.63 -10.39
CA LEU A 78 -4.68 7.09 -10.31
C LEU A 78 -3.49 7.58 -11.12
N PHE A 79 -2.35 6.89 -11.06
CA PHE A 79 -1.17 7.28 -11.83
C PHE A 79 -1.40 7.20 -13.32
N GLN A 80 -1.97 6.09 -13.80
CA GLN A 80 -2.27 5.90 -15.21
C GLN A 80 -3.25 6.96 -15.71
N SER A 81 -4.38 7.17 -15.01
CA SER A 81 -5.41 8.13 -15.42
C SER A 81 -4.91 9.57 -15.37
N LEU A 82 -4.21 9.96 -14.29
CA LEU A 82 -3.70 11.33 -14.16
C LEU A 82 -2.58 11.60 -15.16
N TYR A 83 -1.72 10.62 -15.46
CA TYR A 83 -0.70 10.77 -16.50
C TYR A 83 -1.33 10.97 -17.88
N ALA A 84 -2.38 10.21 -18.21
CA ALA A 84 -3.13 10.38 -19.45
C ALA A 84 -3.79 11.77 -19.52
N ALA A 85 -4.49 12.19 -18.45
CA ALA A 85 -5.08 13.52 -18.36
C ALA A 85 -4.03 14.63 -18.52
N TYR A 86 -2.85 14.47 -17.93
CA TYR A 86 -1.73 15.41 -18.09
C TYR A 86 -1.25 15.50 -19.55
N GLN A 87 -1.15 14.38 -20.28
CA GLN A 87 -0.80 14.42 -21.70
C GLN A 87 -1.87 15.11 -22.56
N MET A 88 -3.14 15.07 -22.13
CA MET A 88 -4.26 15.75 -22.77
C MET A 88 -4.41 17.22 -22.34
N GLY A 89 -3.64 17.68 -21.33
CA GLY A 89 -3.80 19.01 -20.74
C GLY A 89 -5.04 19.18 -19.87
N LEU A 90 -5.62 18.08 -19.37
CA LEU A 90 -6.86 18.02 -18.59
C LEU A 90 -6.65 17.63 -17.12
N ASP A 91 -5.41 17.57 -16.64
CA ASP A 91 -5.08 17.04 -15.32
C ASP A 91 -5.65 17.86 -14.16
N GLU A 92 -5.71 19.18 -14.29
CA GLU A 92 -6.29 20.06 -13.27
C GLU A 92 -7.80 19.85 -13.12
N GLU A 93 -8.52 19.84 -14.25
CA GLU A 93 -9.97 19.57 -14.31
C GLU A 93 -10.28 18.15 -13.83
N PHE A 94 -9.48 17.18 -14.24
CA PHE A 94 -9.62 15.79 -13.82
C PHE A 94 -9.48 15.63 -12.30
N LEU A 95 -8.48 16.27 -11.69
CA LEU A 95 -8.32 16.26 -10.22
C LEU A 95 -9.47 16.96 -9.50
N GLN A 96 -10.02 18.03 -10.08
CA GLN A 96 -11.18 18.71 -9.53
C GLN A 96 -12.41 17.79 -9.49
N TYR A 97 -12.76 17.15 -10.62
CA TYR A 97 -13.91 16.23 -10.65
C TYR A 97 -13.72 14.99 -9.78
N LEU A 98 -12.49 14.49 -9.64
CA LEU A 98 -12.21 13.42 -8.68
C LEU A 98 -12.40 13.88 -7.24
N GLU A 99 -11.99 15.10 -6.89
CA GLU A 99 -12.20 15.64 -5.54
C GLU A 99 -13.69 15.82 -5.20
N GLU A 100 -14.50 16.21 -6.18
CA GLU A 100 -15.97 16.26 -6.05
C GLU A 100 -16.59 14.87 -5.81
N THR A 101 -16.01 13.81 -6.40
CA THR A 101 -16.52 12.44 -6.31
C THR A 101 -16.05 11.70 -5.06
N GLU A 102 -14.78 11.87 -4.69
CA GLU A 102 -14.10 11.07 -3.68
C GLU A 102 -14.28 11.67 -2.27
N CYS A 103 -13.54 12.73 -1.96
CA CYS A 103 -13.66 13.47 -0.71
C CYS A 103 -12.87 14.79 -0.76
N PRO A 104 -13.22 15.77 0.10
CA PRO A 104 -12.41 16.97 0.28
C PRO A 104 -10.95 16.63 0.64
N GLY A 105 -9.98 17.29 0.00
CA GLY A 105 -8.56 17.03 0.19
C GLY A 105 -8.01 15.83 -0.59
N PHE A 106 -8.81 15.31 -1.53
CA PHE A 106 -8.37 14.22 -2.41
C PHE A 106 -7.21 14.66 -3.29
N ARG A 107 -7.20 15.91 -3.76
CA ARG A 107 -6.15 16.45 -4.64
C ARG A 107 -4.76 16.34 -4.01
N GLU A 108 -4.59 16.78 -2.77
CA GLU A 108 -3.31 16.69 -2.04
C GLU A 108 -2.92 15.23 -1.80
N SER A 109 -3.90 14.40 -1.43
CA SER A 109 -3.71 12.97 -1.23
C SER A 109 -3.28 12.26 -2.52
N ALA A 110 -3.84 12.65 -3.65
CA ALA A 110 -3.51 12.14 -4.99
C ALA A 110 -2.07 12.50 -5.35
N GLN A 111 -1.68 13.77 -5.21
CA GLN A 111 -0.31 14.21 -5.47
C GLN A 111 0.71 13.43 -4.61
N SER A 112 0.49 13.32 -3.30
CA SER A 112 1.36 12.54 -2.41
C SER A 112 1.45 11.06 -2.84
N ARG A 113 0.33 10.47 -3.24
CA ARG A 113 0.25 9.08 -3.70
C ARG A 113 1.08 8.87 -4.98
N ILE A 114 0.99 9.78 -5.95
CA ILE A 114 1.77 9.73 -7.20
C ILE A 114 3.26 9.82 -6.91
N MET A 115 3.68 10.79 -6.09
CA MET A 115 5.09 10.96 -5.74
C MET A 115 5.64 9.74 -5.01
N SER A 116 4.89 9.17 -4.07
CA SER A 116 5.28 7.96 -3.35
C SER A 116 5.28 6.72 -4.25
N SER A 117 4.37 6.63 -5.23
CA SER A 117 4.33 5.57 -6.25
C SER A 117 5.62 5.53 -7.05
N ALA A 118 6.03 6.67 -7.61
CA ALA A 118 7.27 6.80 -8.37
C ALA A 118 8.52 6.49 -7.53
N THR A 119 8.59 7.07 -6.33
CA THR A 119 9.74 6.91 -5.43
C THR A 119 9.98 5.45 -5.05
N HIS A 120 8.91 4.69 -4.78
CA HIS A 120 9.00 3.33 -4.25
C HIS A 120 8.54 2.25 -5.24
N ALA A 121 8.49 2.54 -6.54
CA ALA A 121 7.92 1.67 -7.56
C ALA A 121 8.42 0.22 -7.49
N ARG A 122 9.75 0.00 -7.45
CA ARG A 122 10.34 -1.36 -7.38
C ARG A 122 9.89 -2.15 -6.15
N ARG A 123 9.91 -1.52 -4.97
CA ARG A 123 9.45 -2.15 -3.72
C ARG A 123 7.95 -2.47 -3.78
N ARG A 124 7.15 -1.54 -4.33
CA ARG A 124 5.71 -1.73 -4.48
C ARG A 124 5.38 -2.88 -5.43
N ALA A 125 6.14 -3.06 -6.51
CA ALA A 125 6.00 -4.22 -7.40
C ALA A 125 6.22 -5.54 -6.66
N GLN A 126 7.31 -5.64 -5.87
CA GLN A 126 7.61 -6.82 -5.06
C GLN A 126 6.50 -7.12 -4.05
N GLU A 127 6.02 -6.10 -3.33
CA GLU A 127 4.90 -6.25 -2.38
C GLU A 127 3.60 -6.68 -3.08
N MET A 128 3.38 -6.27 -4.33
CA MET A 128 2.21 -6.72 -5.10
C MET A 128 2.31 -8.17 -5.56
N ASN A 129 3.51 -8.72 -5.73
CA ASN A 129 3.67 -10.17 -5.97
C ASN A 129 3.23 -10.97 -4.75
N GLU A 130 3.61 -10.54 -3.55
CA GLU A 130 3.16 -11.18 -2.29
C GLU A 130 1.64 -11.06 -2.11
N VAL A 131 1.05 -9.91 -2.46
CA VAL A 131 -0.40 -9.71 -2.47
C VAL A 131 -1.09 -10.64 -3.46
N THR A 132 -0.54 -10.80 -4.67
CA THR A 132 -1.06 -11.68 -5.71
C THR A 132 -1.05 -13.13 -5.24
N GLU A 133 0.05 -13.61 -4.65
CA GLU A 133 0.13 -14.95 -4.09
C GLU A 133 -0.92 -15.17 -2.99
N MET A 134 -1.13 -14.18 -2.12
CA MET A 134 -2.15 -14.24 -1.08
C MET A 134 -3.57 -14.31 -1.67
N LEU A 135 -3.90 -13.44 -2.63
CA LEU A 135 -5.22 -13.33 -3.25
C LEU A 135 -5.57 -14.52 -4.15
N SER A 136 -4.58 -15.21 -4.71
CA SER A 136 -4.78 -16.41 -5.55
C SER A 136 -5.60 -17.52 -4.86
N LYS A 137 -5.64 -17.51 -3.53
CA LYS A 137 -6.40 -18.45 -2.70
C LYS A 137 -7.89 -18.12 -2.62
N TYR A 138 -8.28 -16.93 -3.06
CA TYR A 138 -9.62 -16.36 -2.88
C TYR A 138 -10.31 -16.03 -4.21
N GLY A 139 -9.59 -15.98 -5.33
CA GLY A 139 -10.20 -15.76 -6.64
C GLY A 139 -9.24 -15.17 -7.66
N ASP A 140 -9.81 -14.42 -8.60
CA ASP A 140 -9.07 -13.74 -9.65
C ASP A 140 -8.01 -12.77 -9.10
N THR A 141 -6.87 -12.73 -9.78
CA THR A 141 -5.72 -11.90 -9.39
C THR A 141 -5.25 -10.98 -10.51
N SER A 142 -6.01 -10.88 -11.60
CA SER A 142 -5.67 -10.05 -12.76
C SER A 142 -5.30 -8.62 -12.39
N LEU A 143 -6.07 -7.99 -11.48
CA LEU A 143 -5.83 -6.63 -11.02
C LEU A 143 -4.54 -6.50 -10.19
N SER A 144 -4.25 -7.46 -9.30
CA SER A 144 -3.04 -7.39 -8.48
C SER A 144 -1.78 -7.67 -9.31
N GLN A 145 -1.87 -8.54 -10.31
CA GLN A 145 -0.82 -8.80 -11.29
C GLN A 145 -0.54 -7.57 -12.15
N ALA A 146 -1.58 -6.98 -12.77
CA ALA A 146 -1.44 -5.77 -13.57
C ALA A 146 -0.86 -4.59 -12.75
N THR A 147 -1.24 -4.48 -11.48
CA THR A 147 -0.68 -3.49 -10.57
C THR A 147 0.82 -3.75 -10.30
N ALA A 148 1.24 -5.01 -10.14
CA ALA A 148 2.65 -5.36 -9.95
C ALA A 148 3.49 -5.03 -11.19
N GLU A 149 2.97 -5.38 -12.38
CA GLU A 149 3.58 -5.08 -13.67
C GLU A 149 3.73 -3.57 -13.88
N PHE A 150 2.67 -2.80 -13.64
CA PHE A 150 2.70 -1.34 -13.71
C PHE A 150 3.82 -0.75 -12.85
N PHE A 151 3.94 -1.15 -11.58
CA PHE A 151 5.00 -0.65 -10.71
C PHE A 151 6.39 -1.11 -11.14
N MET A 152 6.51 -2.31 -11.72
CA MET A 152 7.78 -2.81 -12.24
C MET A 152 8.22 -1.99 -13.46
N GLU A 153 7.31 -1.71 -14.39
CA GLU A 153 7.57 -0.86 -15.55
C GLU A 153 7.94 0.57 -15.12
N LEU A 154 7.16 1.16 -14.21
CA LEU A 154 7.46 2.48 -13.67
C LEU A 154 8.85 2.52 -13.01
N SER A 155 9.28 1.43 -12.37
CA SER A 155 10.60 1.35 -11.73
C SER A 155 11.78 1.34 -12.70
N ARG A 156 11.56 0.95 -13.96
CA ARG A 156 12.57 0.85 -15.04
C ARG A 156 12.76 2.17 -15.80
N LYS A 157 11.96 3.20 -15.51
CA LYS A 157 12.10 4.52 -16.16
C LYS A 157 13.32 5.24 -15.56
N ASP A 158 14.45 5.16 -16.26
CA ASP A 158 15.75 5.69 -15.82
C ASP A 158 15.76 7.20 -15.61
N LYS A 159 14.92 7.95 -16.34
CA LYS A 159 14.83 9.42 -16.25
C LYS A 159 13.85 9.93 -15.19
N LEU A 160 13.24 9.04 -14.40
CA LEU A 160 12.24 9.44 -13.42
C LEU A 160 12.90 10.28 -12.31
N ASP A 161 12.63 11.58 -12.30
CA ASP A 161 13.07 12.44 -11.19
C ASP A 161 12.18 12.21 -9.97
N LYS A 162 12.56 11.19 -9.19
CA LYS A 162 11.91 10.79 -7.94
C LYS A 162 12.02 11.85 -6.83
N LYS A 163 12.74 12.96 -7.06
CA LYS A 163 12.85 14.10 -6.14
C LYS A 163 12.02 15.32 -6.58
N SER A 164 11.20 15.20 -7.63
CA SER A 164 10.33 16.30 -8.06
C SER A 164 9.44 16.79 -6.92
N ASP A 165 9.21 18.10 -6.83
CA ASP A 165 8.36 18.69 -5.79
C ASP A 165 6.85 18.53 -6.10
N ASN A 166 6.50 18.19 -7.34
CA ASN A 166 5.13 17.99 -7.78
C ASN A 166 5.02 16.91 -8.88
N TYR A 167 3.79 16.45 -9.12
CA TYR A 167 3.53 15.39 -10.10
C TYR A 167 3.74 15.84 -11.56
N LYS A 168 3.60 17.13 -11.88
CA LYS A 168 3.79 17.63 -13.25
C LYS A 168 5.25 17.51 -13.67
N ASP A 169 6.19 17.87 -12.81
CA ASP A 169 7.62 17.76 -13.11
C ASP A 169 8.05 16.28 -13.21
N LEU A 170 7.51 15.43 -12.34
CA LEU A 170 7.65 13.98 -12.46
C LEU A 170 7.14 13.49 -13.83
N PHE A 171 5.96 13.92 -14.26
CA PHE A 171 5.39 13.50 -15.54
C PHE A 171 6.10 14.08 -16.76
N LYS A 172 6.65 15.30 -16.68
CA LYS A 172 7.56 15.85 -17.70
C LYS A 172 8.78 14.96 -17.89
N SER A 173 9.32 14.40 -16.81
CA SER A 173 10.48 13.50 -16.88
C SER A 173 10.16 12.18 -17.59
N LEU A 174 8.93 11.67 -17.45
CA LEU A 174 8.44 10.45 -18.12
C LEU A 174 8.24 10.63 -19.63
N LYS A 175 7.82 11.82 -20.07
CA LYS A 175 7.55 12.12 -21.49
C LYS A 175 8.80 11.98 -22.38
N LYS A 176 10.01 12.06 -21.80
CA LYS A 176 11.28 11.97 -22.55
C LYS A 176 11.68 10.54 -22.95
N ASP A 177 10.87 9.53 -22.65
CA ASP A 177 11.11 8.11 -22.93
C ASP A 177 10.11 7.49 -23.93
N CYS A 178 9.24 8.30 -24.54
CA CYS A 178 8.35 7.93 -25.65
C CYS A 178 8.71 8.75 -26.89
#